data_AF-A0A6V7X1S5-F1
#
_entry.id   AF-A0A6V7X1S5-F1
#
_cell.length_a   1.000
_cell.length_b   1.000
_cell.length_c   1.000
_cell.angle_alpha   90.00
_cell.angle_beta   90.00
_cell.angle_gamma   90.00
#
_symmetry.space_group_name_H-M   'P 1'
#
loop_
_entity.id
_entity.type
_entity.pdbx_description
1 polymer ?
#
loop_
_entity_poly.entity_id
_entity_poly.type
_entity_poly.pdbx_seq_one_letter_code
_entity_poly.pdbx_strand_id
1 'polypeptide(L)'
;MAEESDWILVEKEGNDFKKLETNFENLQKEFVEEKEKTVNLKRKNNFLEDELKEMDKKIQKIDSEHKNEIEEMKDKFQKLIDKFQQLKDENDKKDEKINSLGGEINEKFAGLIKLNNLNYVVFVKIRNKWSEIEHIGNIYGNGFVDIINDESIKYINCLEGRGGSVRMFVVYAKNSFDKPQNCLNYSLFYFEIKCKLEGYFNNWGKLMRIGLKNLNTNKYIYFTAKYVSNVIEKEESFHTPTTYWNDNYILGCGLVYPPNNKMNEFPYIFLTKNGKQIGKGILLKDNFESYKLFVTLEGCSVEANFGNNLEIKPFKYDMSNHLVVTEFY
;
A
#
# COMPACT_ATOMS: atom_id res chain seq x y z
N MET A 1 -65.77 112.02 60.87
CA MET A 1 -65.54 110.65 60.37
C MET A 1 -65.81 110.56 58.86
N ALA A 2 -65.31 111.50 58.06
CA ALA A 2 -65.51 111.50 56.60
C ALA A 2 -64.26 111.94 55.79
N GLU A 3 -63.11 112.21 56.43
CA GLU A 3 -61.87 112.66 55.75
C GLU A 3 -60.71 111.64 55.83
N GLU A 4 -60.85 110.55 56.60
CA GLU A 4 -59.86 109.46 56.69
C GLU A 4 -60.06 108.37 55.61
N SER A 5 -61.19 108.39 54.90
CA SER A 5 -61.53 107.39 53.87
C SER A 5 -60.83 107.65 52.53
N ASP A 6 -60.58 108.91 52.18
CA ASP A 6 -60.03 109.27 50.86
C ASP A 6 -58.50 109.10 50.79
N TRP A 7 -57.79 109.26 51.91
CA TRP A 7 -56.33 109.01 51.97
C TRP A 7 -55.97 107.51 51.86
N ILE A 8 -56.81 106.62 52.40
CA ILE A 8 -56.62 105.16 52.30
C ILE A 8 -56.82 104.67 50.85
N LEU A 9 -57.70 105.33 50.09
CA LEU A 9 -57.91 105.01 48.67
C LEU A 9 -56.68 105.38 47.82
N VAL A 10 -56.13 106.59 48.02
CA VAL A 10 -54.96 107.09 47.27
C VAL A 10 -53.69 106.28 47.57
N GLU A 11 -53.49 105.85 48.82
CA GLU A 11 -52.33 105.02 49.20
C GLU A 11 -52.44 103.58 48.68
N LYS A 12 -53.66 103.05 48.58
CA LYS A 12 -53.93 101.74 47.95
C LYS A 12 -53.71 101.79 46.44
N GLU A 13 -54.20 102.82 45.76
CA GLU A 13 -53.98 103.03 44.32
C GLU A 13 -52.50 103.26 43.99
N GLY A 14 -51.75 103.98 44.84
CA GLY A 14 -50.30 104.16 44.69
C GLY A 14 -49.50 102.85 44.87
N ASN A 15 -49.89 102.00 45.83
CA ASN A 15 -49.29 100.68 46.00
C ASN A 15 -49.62 99.72 44.86
N ASP A 16 -50.85 99.75 44.34
CA ASP A 16 -51.25 98.96 43.17
C ASP A 16 -50.50 99.41 41.91
N PHE A 17 -50.27 100.72 41.73
CA PHE A 17 -49.48 101.26 40.62
C PHE A 17 -48.00 100.82 40.69
N LYS A 18 -47.39 100.89 41.87
CA LYS A 18 -45.99 100.47 42.07
C LYS A 18 -45.79 98.97 41.86
N LYS A 19 -46.80 98.16 42.22
CA LYS A 19 -46.85 96.72 41.92
C LYS A 19 -46.99 96.45 40.43
N LEU A 20 -47.81 97.23 39.72
CA LEU A 20 -47.94 97.18 38.26
C LEU A 20 -46.63 97.53 37.55
N GLU A 21 -45.92 98.56 38.00
CA GLU A 21 -44.62 98.97 37.45
C GLU A 21 -43.57 97.87 37.65
N THR A 22 -43.49 97.29 38.85
CA THR A 22 -42.58 96.16 39.14
C THR A 22 -42.90 94.94 38.28
N ASN A 23 -44.19 94.62 38.11
CA ASN A 23 -44.62 93.52 37.25
C ASN A 23 -44.28 93.78 35.78
N PHE A 24 -44.41 95.03 35.33
CA PHE A 24 -44.07 95.42 33.97
C PHE A 24 -42.57 95.34 33.70
N GLU A 25 -41.73 95.78 34.63
CA GLU A 25 -40.26 95.62 34.55
C GLU A 25 -39.84 94.15 34.51
N ASN A 26 -40.44 93.30 35.37
CA ASN A 26 -40.19 91.86 35.36
C ASN A 26 -40.61 91.22 34.02
N LEU A 27 -41.77 91.58 33.49
CA LEU A 27 -42.23 91.13 32.17
C LEU A 27 -41.29 91.56 31.04
N GLN A 28 -40.78 92.79 31.10
CA GLN A 28 -39.78 93.27 30.12
C GLN A 28 -38.48 92.46 30.20
N LYS A 29 -38.01 92.16 31.42
CA LYS A 29 -36.81 91.34 31.62
C LYS A 29 -37.02 89.92 31.10
N GLU A 30 -38.14 89.28 31.45
CA GLU A 30 -38.51 87.96 30.93
C GLU A 30 -38.60 87.95 29.40
N PHE A 31 -39.18 88.99 28.80
CA PHE A 31 -39.27 89.12 27.35
C PHE A 31 -37.88 89.24 26.69
N VAL A 32 -36.96 90.00 27.29
CA VAL A 32 -35.57 90.11 26.81
C VAL A 32 -34.85 88.77 26.92
N GLU A 33 -34.95 88.10 28.07
CA GLU A 33 -34.35 86.77 28.29
C GLU A 33 -34.89 85.74 27.29
N GLU A 34 -36.20 85.73 27.04
CA GLU A 34 -36.82 84.80 26.08
C GLU A 34 -36.42 85.09 24.64
N LYS A 35 -36.23 86.37 24.30
CA LYS A 35 -35.69 86.78 22.99
C LYS A 35 -34.23 86.31 22.82
N GLU A 36 -33.40 86.44 23.85
CA GLU A 36 -32.02 85.93 23.83
C GLU A 36 -31.97 84.40 23.71
N LYS A 37 -32.82 83.68 24.46
CA LYS A 37 -32.98 82.22 24.31
C LYS A 37 -33.38 81.85 22.88
N THR A 38 -34.33 82.58 22.29
CA THR A 38 -34.78 82.35 20.91
C THR A 38 -33.65 82.56 19.90
N VAL A 39 -32.85 83.62 20.05
CA VAL A 39 -31.67 83.88 19.21
C VAL A 39 -30.63 82.77 19.38
N ASN A 40 -30.36 82.32 20.60
CA ASN A 40 -29.42 81.24 20.87
C ASN A 40 -29.90 79.90 20.30
N LEU A 41 -31.19 79.59 20.40
CA LEU A 41 -31.79 78.40 19.76
C LEU A 41 -31.65 78.46 18.24
N LYS A 42 -31.90 79.63 17.62
CA LYS A 42 -31.73 79.80 16.18
C LYS A 42 -30.28 79.59 15.75
N ARG A 43 -29.30 80.08 16.52
CA ARG A 43 -27.87 79.83 16.26
C ARG A 43 -27.51 78.35 16.37
N LYS A 44 -27.99 77.67 17.41
CA LYS A 44 -27.79 76.22 17.56
C LYS A 44 -28.42 75.44 16.41
N ASN A 45 -29.62 75.82 15.97
CA ASN A 45 -30.29 75.15 14.86
C ASN A 45 -29.50 75.30 13.55
N ASN A 46 -29.04 76.52 13.24
CA ASN A 46 -28.19 76.75 12.06
C ASN A 46 -26.88 75.93 12.12
N PHE A 47 -26.24 75.86 13.30
CA PHE A 47 -25.03 75.06 13.49
C PHE A 47 -25.29 73.57 13.23
N LEU A 48 -26.38 73.02 13.76
CA LEU A 48 -26.77 71.62 13.54
C LEU A 48 -27.13 71.34 12.07
N GLU A 49 -27.79 72.29 11.38
CA GLU A 49 -28.07 72.16 9.95
C GLU A 49 -26.80 72.12 9.10
N ASP A 50 -25.77 72.88 9.47
CA ASP A 50 -24.49 72.87 8.77
C ASP A 50 -23.70 71.58 9.05
N GLU A 51 -23.70 71.07 10.29
CA GLU A 51 -23.12 69.77 10.64
C GLU A 51 -23.82 68.62 9.88
N LEU A 52 -25.15 68.64 9.79
CA LEU A 52 -25.92 67.65 9.03
C LEU A 52 -25.54 67.66 7.55
N LYS A 53 -25.41 68.84 6.92
CA LYS A 53 -24.96 68.96 5.53
C LYS A 53 -23.54 68.45 5.32
N GLU A 54 -22.65 68.65 6.28
CA GLU A 54 -21.28 68.14 6.21
C GLU A 54 -21.26 66.61 6.33
N MET A 55 -22.06 66.05 7.24
CA MET A 55 -22.24 64.60 7.37
C MET A 55 -22.80 63.97 6.09
N ASP A 56 -23.83 64.56 5.48
CA ASP A 56 -24.41 64.06 4.23
C ASP A 56 -23.37 64.03 3.09
N LYS A 57 -22.51 65.05 2.99
CA LYS A 57 -21.40 65.07 2.03
C LYS A 57 -20.40 63.95 2.30
N LYS A 58 -20.07 63.67 3.57
CA LYS A 58 -19.17 62.57 3.96
C LYS A 58 -19.78 61.22 3.61
N ILE A 59 -21.08 61.02 3.86
CA ILE A 59 -21.81 59.79 3.52
C ILE A 59 -21.80 59.55 2.00
N GLN A 60 -22.16 60.57 1.21
CA GLN A 60 -22.14 60.47 -0.26
C GLN A 60 -20.76 60.14 -0.82
N LYS A 61 -19.69 60.70 -0.21
CA LYS A 61 -18.32 60.38 -0.60
C LYS A 61 -17.98 58.92 -0.32
N ILE A 62 -18.29 58.41 0.88
CA ILE A 62 -18.05 57.02 1.27
C ILE A 62 -18.82 56.06 0.35
N ASP A 63 -20.09 56.35 0.03
CA ASP A 63 -20.88 55.53 -0.89
C ASP A 63 -20.26 55.46 -2.29
N SER A 64 -19.71 56.58 -2.77
CA SER A 64 -19.05 56.63 -4.08
C SER A 64 -17.72 55.85 -4.10
N GLU A 65 -16.93 55.93 -3.03
CA GLU A 65 -15.66 55.21 -2.90
C GLU A 65 -15.90 53.69 -2.82
N HIS A 66 -16.83 53.26 -1.95
CA HIS A 66 -17.21 51.84 -1.85
C HIS A 66 -17.79 51.30 -3.15
N LYS A 67 -18.57 52.09 -3.90
CA LYS A 67 -19.10 51.66 -5.20
C LYS A 67 -17.98 51.38 -6.21
N ASN A 68 -16.96 52.23 -6.25
CA ASN A 68 -15.80 52.03 -7.13
C ASN A 68 -14.99 50.80 -6.72
N GLU A 69 -14.75 50.60 -5.42
CA GLU A 69 -14.06 49.41 -4.90
C GLU A 69 -14.83 48.11 -5.23
N ILE A 70 -16.17 48.14 -5.14
CA ILE A 70 -17.02 47.00 -5.50
C ILE A 70 -16.90 46.68 -7.00
N GLU A 71 -16.91 47.67 -7.89
CA GLU A 71 -16.73 47.43 -9.32
C GLU A 71 -15.32 46.91 -9.65
N GLU A 72 -14.26 47.45 -9.02
CA GLU A 72 -12.91 46.93 -9.20
C GLU A 72 -12.77 45.48 -8.71
N MET A 73 -13.43 45.14 -7.59
CA MET A 73 -13.48 43.76 -7.10
C MET A 73 -14.23 42.84 -8.07
N LYS A 74 -15.37 43.26 -8.64
CA LYS A 74 -16.09 42.48 -9.65
C LYS A 74 -15.22 42.17 -10.86
N ASP A 75 -14.47 43.15 -11.36
CA ASP A 75 -13.55 42.96 -12.49
C ASP A 75 -12.43 41.96 -12.17
N LYS A 76 -11.86 42.03 -10.95
CA LYS A 76 -10.84 41.07 -10.48
C LYS A 76 -11.42 39.66 -10.34
N PHE A 77 -12.64 39.53 -9.82
CA PHE A 77 -13.34 38.25 -9.71
C PHE A 77 -13.65 37.65 -11.08
N GLN A 78 -14.09 38.46 -12.05
CA GLN A 78 -14.35 37.96 -13.40
C GLN A 78 -13.08 37.44 -14.07
N LYS A 79 -11.96 38.18 -13.97
CA LYS A 79 -10.65 37.71 -14.47
C LYS A 79 -10.19 36.39 -13.83
N LEU A 80 -10.49 36.18 -12.55
CA LEU A 80 -10.21 34.93 -11.84
C LEU A 80 -11.07 33.77 -12.36
N ILE A 81 -12.36 34.00 -12.61
CA ILE A 81 -13.27 33.01 -13.20
C ILE A 81 -12.80 32.59 -14.59
N ASP A 82 -12.43 33.55 -15.44
CA ASP A 82 -11.97 33.27 -16.80
C ASP A 82 -10.67 32.43 -16.78
N LYS A 83 -9.73 32.77 -15.88
CA LYS A 83 -8.49 32.00 -15.69
C LYS A 83 -8.75 30.58 -15.17
N PHE A 84 -9.73 30.42 -14.28
CA PHE A 84 -10.11 29.10 -13.77
C PHE A 84 -10.71 28.23 -14.88
N GLN A 85 -11.56 28.80 -15.74
CA GLN A 85 -12.14 28.07 -16.87
C GLN A 85 -11.07 27.65 -17.88
N GLN A 86 -10.10 28.52 -18.19
CA GLN A 86 -8.98 28.16 -19.06
C GLN A 86 -8.16 26.98 -18.51
N LEU A 87 -7.85 26.99 -17.20
CA LEU A 87 -7.10 25.91 -16.57
C LEU A 87 -7.87 24.58 -16.57
N LYS A 88 -9.20 24.64 -16.41
CA LYS A 88 -10.06 23.47 -16.50
C LYS A 88 -10.01 22.86 -17.89
N ASP A 89 -10.16 23.67 -18.93
CA ASP A 89 -10.12 23.20 -20.33
C ASP A 89 -8.73 22.62 -20.69
N GLU A 90 -7.64 23.18 -20.16
CA GLU A 90 -6.28 22.64 -20.32
C GLU A 90 -6.11 21.28 -19.62
N ASN A 91 -6.79 21.07 -18.49
CA ASN A 91 -6.73 19.82 -17.75
C ASN A 91 -7.54 18.72 -18.45
N ASP A 92 -8.74 19.04 -18.93
CA ASP A 92 -9.59 18.11 -19.68
C ASP A 92 -8.86 17.59 -20.94
N LYS A 93 -8.13 18.47 -21.66
CA LYS A 93 -7.28 18.08 -22.80
C LYS A 93 -6.12 17.15 -22.42
N LYS A 94 -5.55 17.29 -21.22
CA LYS A 94 -4.49 16.39 -20.74
C LYS A 94 -5.05 15.01 -20.43
N ASP A 95 -6.23 14.94 -19.83
CA ASP A 95 -6.89 13.67 -19.51
C ASP A 95 -7.25 12.89 -20.78
N GLU A 96 -7.76 13.57 -21.81
CA GLU A 96 -7.99 12.95 -23.13
C GLU A 96 -6.69 12.37 -23.73
N LYS A 97 -5.57 13.12 -23.65
CA LYS A 97 -4.27 12.65 -24.13
C LYS A 97 -3.75 11.44 -23.35
N ILE A 98 -3.93 11.41 -22.03
CA ILE A 98 -3.54 10.27 -21.17
C ILE A 98 -4.36 9.03 -21.57
N ASN A 99 -5.66 9.19 -21.76
CA ASN A 99 -6.54 8.08 -22.17
C ASN A 99 -6.17 7.52 -23.55
N SER A 100 -5.84 8.39 -24.51
CA SER A 100 -5.36 7.98 -25.84
C SER A 100 -4.04 7.20 -25.75
N LEU A 101 -3.06 7.68 -24.97
CA LEU A 101 -1.79 6.96 -24.77
C LEU A 101 -1.98 5.62 -24.06
N GLY A 102 -2.89 5.53 -23.09
CA GLY A 102 -3.25 4.28 -22.43
C GLY A 102 -3.79 3.25 -23.41
N GLY A 103 -4.62 3.67 -24.37
CA GLY A 103 -5.09 2.83 -25.47
C GLY A 103 -3.95 2.28 -26.33
N GLU A 104 -3.03 3.14 -26.79
CA GLU A 104 -1.88 2.73 -27.60
C GLU A 104 -0.94 1.75 -26.88
N ILE A 105 -0.68 1.98 -25.58
CA ILE A 105 0.16 1.09 -24.77
C ILE A 105 -0.50 -0.30 -24.67
N ASN A 106 -1.80 -0.35 -24.40
CA ASN A 106 -2.53 -1.60 -24.31
C ASN A 106 -2.54 -2.37 -25.64
N GLU A 107 -2.69 -1.67 -26.76
CA GLU A 107 -2.62 -2.29 -28.09
C GLU A 107 -1.22 -2.84 -28.39
N LYS A 108 -0.15 -2.09 -28.10
CA LYS A 108 1.23 -2.57 -28.24
C LYS A 108 1.51 -3.77 -27.34
N PHE A 109 1.02 -3.74 -26.11
CA PHE A 109 1.19 -4.85 -25.17
C PHE A 109 0.43 -6.10 -25.63
N ALA A 110 -0.80 -5.94 -26.15
CA ALA A 110 -1.55 -7.03 -26.78
C ALA A 110 -0.82 -7.60 -28.01
N GLY A 111 -0.19 -6.75 -28.83
CA GLY A 111 0.66 -7.16 -29.95
C GLY A 111 1.87 -7.98 -29.49
N LEU A 112 2.56 -7.55 -28.43
CA LEU A 112 3.67 -8.28 -27.82
C LEU A 112 3.23 -9.63 -27.24
N ILE A 113 2.05 -9.70 -26.60
CA ILE A 113 1.48 -10.95 -26.11
C ILE A 113 1.22 -11.92 -27.27
N LYS A 114 0.65 -11.45 -28.39
CA LYS A 114 0.40 -12.28 -29.58
C LYS A 114 1.68 -12.78 -30.23
N LEU A 115 2.74 -11.97 -30.24
CA LEU A 115 4.08 -12.38 -30.72
C LEU A 115 4.75 -13.37 -29.75
N ASN A 116 4.42 -13.30 -28.46
CA ASN A 116 4.88 -14.20 -27.40
C ASN A 116 4.07 -15.50 -27.28
N ASN A 117 3.52 -16.04 -28.37
CA ASN A 117 3.19 -17.48 -28.45
C ASN A 117 4.42 -18.41 -28.23
N LEU A 118 5.58 -17.82 -27.95
CA LEU A 118 6.78 -18.47 -27.48
C LEU A 118 6.54 -18.92 -26.03
N ASN A 119 6.69 -20.22 -25.79
CA ASN A 119 6.65 -20.86 -24.47
C ASN A 119 7.87 -20.44 -23.64
N TYR A 120 8.00 -19.13 -23.36
CA TYR A 120 9.05 -18.57 -22.54
C TYR A 120 8.83 -18.95 -21.08
N VAL A 121 9.94 -19.28 -20.43
CA VAL A 121 9.96 -19.60 -19.01
C VAL A 121 10.70 -18.49 -18.28
N VAL A 122 10.00 -17.83 -17.35
CA VAL A 122 10.54 -16.77 -16.52
C VAL A 122 10.91 -17.36 -15.17
N PHE A 123 12.17 -17.22 -14.77
CA PHE A 123 12.59 -17.61 -13.43
C PHE A 123 12.03 -16.64 -12.38
N VAL A 124 11.32 -17.18 -11.40
CA VAL A 124 10.78 -16.43 -10.27
C VAL A 124 11.73 -16.59 -9.09
N LYS A 125 12.47 -15.52 -8.80
CA LYS A 125 13.40 -15.49 -7.68
C LYS A 125 12.67 -15.40 -6.34
N ILE A 126 12.80 -16.43 -5.51
CA ILE A 126 12.35 -16.41 -4.11
C ILE A 126 13.57 -16.47 -3.21
N ARG A 127 13.74 -15.47 -2.35
CA ARG A 127 14.71 -15.57 -1.26
C ARG A 127 14.19 -16.55 -0.23
N ASN A 128 14.97 -17.55 0.16
CA ASN A 128 14.51 -18.61 1.04
C ASN A 128 15.58 -19.07 2.05
N LYS A 129 15.15 -19.83 3.04
CA LYS A 129 15.98 -20.47 4.05
C LYS A 129 15.29 -21.67 4.68
N TRP A 130 16.01 -22.56 5.34
CA TRP A 130 15.41 -23.58 6.19
C TRP A 130 14.82 -22.95 7.46
N SER A 131 13.68 -23.45 7.93
CA SER A 131 13.02 -22.88 9.13
C SER A 131 12.33 -23.87 10.05
N GLU A 132 11.95 -25.05 9.55
CA GLU A 132 11.13 -25.99 10.29
C GLU A 132 11.71 -27.40 10.16
N ILE A 133 11.88 -28.07 11.29
CA ILE A 133 12.41 -29.43 11.37
C ILE A 133 11.30 -30.30 11.97
N GLU A 134 10.84 -31.27 11.20
CA GLU A 134 9.88 -32.28 11.61
C GLU A 134 10.61 -33.62 11.75
N HIS A 135 10.53 -34.22 12.93
CA HIS A 135 11.14 -35.51 13.21
C HIS A 135 10.12 -36.64 13.03
N ILE A 136 10.44 -37.63 12.20
CA ILE A 136 9.60 -38.81 11.98
C ILE A 136 10.26 -40.03 12.64
N GLY A 137 9.76 -40.44 13.80
CA GLY A 137 10.21 -41.64 14.53
C GLY A 137 10.40 -41.42 16.04
N ASN A 138 10.92 -42.43 16.74
CA ASN A 138 11.33 -42.33 18.15
C ASN A 138 12.67 -41.56 18.25
N ILE A 139 12.98 -40.84 19.33
CA ILE A 139 14.16 -39.95 19.43
C ILE A 139 15.39 -40.64 20.04
N TYR A 140 15.19 -41.72 20.79
CA TYR A 140 16.27 -42.37 21.54
C TYR A 140 17.35 -42.99 20.63
N GLY A 141 18.58 -42.47 20.76
CA GLY A 141 19.76 -42.99 20.04
C GLY A 141 19.82 -42.59 18.57
N ASN A 142 19.09 -41.53 18.18
CA ASN A 142 19.03 -41.04 16.81
C ASN A 142 19.84 -39.76 16.67
N GLY A 143 20.69 -39.71 15.64
CA GLY A 143 21.48 -38.51 15.33
C GLY A 143 20.57 -37.29 15.21
N PHE A 144 21.10 -36.09 15.33
CA PHE A 144 20.30 -34.87 15.23
C PHE A 144 20.66 -34.09 13.97
N VAL A 145 19.76 -33.21 13.54
CA VAL A 145 20.02 -32.25 12.46
C VAL A 145 20.08 -30.85 13.04
N ASP A 146 21.01 -30.06 12.53
CA ASP A 146 21.18 -28.66 12.89
C ASP A 146 21.16 -27.79 11.63
N ILE A 147 20.48 -26.64 11.68
CA ILE A 147 20.43 -25.69 10.57
C ILE A 147 21.57 -24.69 10.76
N ILE A 148 22.49 -24.65 9.80
CA ILE A 148 23.66 -23.78 9.81
C ILE A 148 23.48 -22.69 8.76
N ASN A 149 23.58 -21.43 9.19
CA ASN A 149 23.56 -20.25 8.33
C ASN A 149 22.36 -20.20 7.39
N ASP A 150 21.18 -20.61 7.85
CA ASP A 150 19.90 -20.58 7.11
C ASP A 150 19.84 -21.46 5.83
N GLU A 151 20.96 -21.92 5.25
CA GLU A 151 21.01 -22.69 3.99
C GLU A 151 21.58 -24.10 4.11
N SER A 152 22.37 -24.38 5.14
CA SER A 152 22.98 -25.68 5.34
C SER A 152 22.27 -26.45 6.43
N ILE A 153 22.19 -27.77 6.28
CA ILE A 153 21.72 -28.68 7.32
C ILE A 153 22.84 -29.65 7.60
N LYS A 154 23.29 -29.69 8.85
CA LYS A 154 24.32 -30.62 9.31
C LYS A 154 23.67 -31.80 10.02
N TYR A 155 23.90 -32.99 9.52
CA TYR A 155 23.60 -34.22 10.23
C TYR A 155 24.69 -34.52 11.25
N ILE A 156 24.30 -34.89 12.45
CA ILE A 156 25.24 -35.23 13.52
C ILE A 156 24.94 -36.66 13.93
N ASN A 157 25.87 -37.55 13.55
CA ASN A 157 25.76 -38.99 13.76
C ASN A 157 25.51 -39.33 15.23
N CYS A 158 24.73 -40.39 15.43
CA CYS A 158 24.65 -41.04 16.73
C CYS A 158 25.80 -42.03 16.95
N LEU A 159 26.02 -42.40 18.22
CA LEU A 159 26.99 -43.42 18.60
C LEU A 159 26.72 -44.73 17.84
N GLU A 160 27.78 -45.32 17.30
CA GLU A 160 27.72 -46.58 16.53
C GLU A 160 26.95 -47.67 17.31
N GLY A 161 26.07 -48.39 16.62
CA GLY A 161 25.35 -49.54 17.15
C GLY A 161 24.14 -49.27 18.06
N ARG A 162 23.73 -48.00 18.29
CA ARG A 162 22.66 -47.67 19.26
C ARG A 162 21.32 -47.16 18.69
N GLY A 163 21.15 -47.01 17.38
CA GLY A 163 19.91 -46.45 16.85
C GLY A 163 18.97 -47.49 16.24
N GLY A 164 17.67 -47.34 16.52
CA GLY A 164 16.59 -48.18 15.99
C GLY A 164 16.26 -47.95 14.51
N SER A 165 15.17 -48.58 14.07
CA SER A 165 14.59 -48.58 12.71
C SER A 165 14.23 -47.18 12.19
N VAL A 166 14.56 -46.91 10.93
CA VAL A 166 14.20 -45.76 10.05
C VAL A 166 14.27 -44.39 10.71
N ARG A 167 15.27 -43.58 10.32
CA ARG A 167 15.59 -42.31 10.96
C ARG A 167 15.49 -41.18 9.93
N MET A 168 14.33 -40.54 9.84
CA MET A 168 14.11 -39.50 8.83
C MET A 168 13.79 -38.15 9.48
N PHE A 169 14.59 -37.15 9.13
CA PHE A 169 14.30 -35.75 9.40
C PHE A 169 13.68 -35.13 8.16
N VAL A 170 12.55 -34.45 8.30
CA VAL A 170 11.99 -33.62 7.24
C VAL A 170 12.29 -32.17 7.60
N VAL A 171 12.95 -31.45 6.70
CA VAL A 171 13.27 -30.04 6.91
C VAL A 171 12.60 -29.22 5.82
N TYR A 172 11.82 -28.22 6.21
CA TYR A 172 11.07 -27.36 5.30
C TYR A 172 11.73 -25.99 5.14
N ALA A 173 11.62 -25.46 3.93
CA ALA A 173 11.96 -24.09 3.65
C ALA A 173 10.92 -23.13 4.24
N LYS A 174 11.34 -21.90 4.56
CA LYS A 174 10.50 -20.86 5.15
C LYS A 174 9.39 -20.42 4.22
N ASN A 175 9.76 -20.12 2.98
CA ASN A 175 8.83 -19.62 1.96
C ASN A 175 8.41 -20.75 1.03
N SER A 176 7.16 -20.70 0.59
CA SER A 176 6.59 -21.58 -0.43
C SER A 176 6.80 -21.02 -1.84
N PHE A 177 6.62 -21.88 -2.83
CA PHE A 177 6.49 -21.52 -4.24
C PHE A 177 5.02 -21.25 -4.51
N ASP A 178 4.65 -19.99 -4.39
CA ASP A 178 3.28 -19.53 -4.61
C ASP A 178 3.05 -19.25 -6.09
N LYS A 179 1.91 -19.67 -6.61
CA LYS A 179 1.50 -19.45 -7.99
C LYS A 179 1.44 -17.96 -8.30
N PRO A 180 2.19 -17.50 -9.31
CA PRO A 180 2.15 -16.10 -9.71
C PRO A 180 0.77 -15.71 -10.27
N GLN A 181 0.37 -14.47 -9.97
CA GLN A 181 -0.85 -13.87 -10.49
C GLN A 181 -0.52 -12.99 -11.70
N ASN A 182 -1.40 -12.97 -12.70
CA ASN A 182 -1.27 -12.15 -13.91
C ASN A 182 0.02 -12.40 -14.72
N CYS A 183 0.56 -13.62 -14.69
CA CYS A 183 1.69 -14.04 -15.50
C CYS A 183 1.27 -14.49 -16.89
N LEU A 184 1.90 -13.87 -17.89
CA LEU A 184 1.72 -14.17 -19.32
C LEU A 184 2.64 -15.30 -19.80
N ASN A 185 3.70 -15.58 -19.05
CA ASN A 185 4.72 -16.60 -19.36
C ASN A 185 4.68 -17.72 -18.32
N TYR A 186 5.33 -18.84 -18.63
CA TYR A 186 5.54 -19.89 -17.63
C TYR A 186 6.43 -19.35 -16.53
N SER A 187 6.12 -19.72 -15.29
CA SER A 187 6.87 -19.27 -14.12
C SER A 187 7.64 -20.43 -13.52
N LEU A 188 8.97 -20.35 -13.54
CA LEU A 188 9.88 -21.36 -13.00
C LEU A 188 10.36 -20.98 -11.60
N PHE A 189 10.07 -21.84 -10.64
CA PHE A 189 10.72 -21.86 -9.34
C PHE A 189 11.74 -22.98 -9.30
N TYR A 190 12.92 -22.72 -8.75
CA TYR A 190 14.00 -23.70 -8.73
C TYR A 190 14.89 -23.52 -7.50
N PHE A 191 15.38 -24.64 -6.97
CA PHE A 191 16.44 -24.68 -5.97
C PHE A 191 17.24 -25.98 -6.15
N GLU A 192 18.44 -26.00 -5.59
CA GLU A 192 19.27 -27.20 -5.57
C GLU A 192 19.89 -27.42 -4.19
N ILE A 193 20.26 -28.67 -3.92
CA ILE A 193 20.98 -29.08 -2.71
C ILE A 193 22.22 -29.85 -3.13
N LYS A 194 23.34 -29.55 -2.47
CA LYS A 194 24.56 -30.33 -2.56
C LYS A 194 24.60 -31.28 -1.37
N CYS A 195 24.70 -32.57 -1.66
CA CYS A 195 24.67 -33.62 -0.65
C CYS A 195 26.06 -33.90 -0.10
N LYS A 196 26.16 -34.14 1.20
CA LYS A 196 27.34 -34.69 1.85
C LYS A 196 26.94 -35.91 2.66
N LEU A 197 27.47 -37.07 2.30
CA LEU A 197 27.11 -38.34 2.93
C LEU A 197 27.90 -38.48 4.24
N GLU A 198 27.21 -38.70 5.35
CA GLU A 198 27.83 -38.72 6.68
C GLU A 198 27.39 -39.96 7.46
N GLY A 199 28.33 -40.83 7.86
CA GLY A 199 28.05 -42.04 8.65
C GLY A 199 28.24 -43.37 7.89
N TYR A 200 28.31 -44.45 8.66
CA TYR A 200 28.33 -45.83 8.18
C TYR A 200 26.90 -46.36 8.07
N PHE A 201 26.50 -46.79 6.87
CA PHE A 201 25.16 -47.34 6.63
C PHE A 201 25.24 -48.81 6.26
N ASN A 202 24.36 -49.59 6.87
CA ASN A 202 23.98 -50.92 6.44
C ASN A 202 23.23 -50.85 5.08
N ASN A 203 23.14 -51.99 4.39
CA ASN A 203 22.63 -52.14 3.00
C ASN A 203 21.20 -51.60 2.73
N TRP A 204 20.51 -51.05 3.73
CA TRP A 204 19.14 -50.51 3.63
C TRP A 204 19.08 -49.13 2.97
N GLY A 205 20.24 -48.52 2.70
CA GLY A 205 20.39 -47.46 1.71
C GLY A 205 20.28 -46.05 2.30
N LYS A 206 21.04 -45.14 1.70
CA LYS A 206 21.02 -43.72 2.02
C LYS A 206 19.73 -43.12 1.43
N LEU A 207 18.74 -42.86 2.28
CA LEU A 207 17.50 -42.20 1.87
C LEU A 207 17.62 -40.72 2.15
N MET A 208 17.94 -39.95 1.13
CA MET A 208 17.51 -38.56 1.14
C MET A 208 16.46 -38.33 0.08
N ARG A 209 15.63 -37.33 0.35
CA ARG A 209 14.53 -36.93 -0.51
C ARG A 209 14.57 -35.44 -0.71
N ILE A 210 14.24 -35.01 -1.92
CA ILE A 210 14.05 -33.62 -2.29
C ILE A 210 12.66 -33.51 -2.90
N GLY A 211 11.90 -32.48 -2.55
CA GLY A 211 10.52 -32.44 -3.01
C GLY A 211 9.73 -31.20 -2.61
N LEU A 212 8.45 -31.26 -2.92
CA LEU A 212 7.46 -30.23 -2.70
C LEU A 212 6.28 -30.82 -1.92
N LYS A 213 5.85 -30.13 -0.87
CA LYS A 213 4.65 -30.42 -0.09
C LYS A 213 3.55 -29.47 -0.54
N ASN A 214 2.45 -30.01 -1.02
CA ASN A 214 1.26 -29.22 -1.29
C ASN A 214 0.64 -28.77 0.04
N LEU A 215 0.51 -27.46 0.23
CA LEU A 215 -0.02 -26.89 1.47
C LEU A 215 -1.53 -27.05 1.63
N ASN A 216 -2.26 -27.22 0.52
CA ASN A 216 -3.72 -27.34 0.53
C ASN A 216 -4.16 -28.78 0.83
N THR A 217 -3.43 -29.79 0.33
CA THR A 217 -3.81 -31.20 0.47
C THR A 217 -2.93 -31.99 1.43
N ASN A 218 -1.83 -31.39 1.92
CA ASN A 218 -0.80 -32.05 2.73
C ASN A 218 -0.13 -33.25 2.02
N LYS A 219 -0.23 -33.33 0.68
CA LYS A 219 0.42 -34.37 -0.13
C LYS A 219 1.85 -33.97 -0.51
N TYR A 220 2.70 -34.97 -0.73
CA TYR A 220 4.13 -34.78 -0.98
C TYR A 220 4.50 -35.31 -2.36
N ILE A 221 5.27 -34.51 -3.11
CA ILE A 221 5.89 -34.93 -4.35
C ILE A 221 7.39 -34.90 -4.11
N TYR A 222 8.05 -36.05 -4.18
CA TYR A 222 9.46 -36.13 -3.83
C TYR A 222 10.20 -37.18 -4.61
N PHE A 223 11.51 -37.06 -4.52
CA PHE A 223 12.45 -37.82 -5.30
C PHE A 223 13.44 -38.49 -4.37
N THR A 224 13.63 -39.80 -4.54
CA THR A 224 14.56 -40.59 -3.72
C THR A 224 15.75 -41.05 -4.55
N ALA A 225 16.82 -41.43 -3.87
CA ALA A 225 18.02 -41.96 -4.52
C ALA A 225 17.82 -43.23 -5.33
N LYS A 226 16.94 -44.09 -4.83
CA LYS A 226 16.76 -45.43 -5.37
C LYS A 226 15.70 -45.46 -6.46
N TYR A 227 14.72 -44.54 -6.37
CA TYR A 227 13.58 -44.43 -7.27
C TYR A 227 13.08 -42.98 -7.32
N VAL A 228 12.57 -42.53 -8.46
CA VAL A 228 11.61 -41.41 -8.47
C VAL A 228 10.25 -41.98 -8.07
N SER A 229 10.08 -42.22 -6.77
CA SER A 229 8.76 -42.50 -6.23
C SER A 229 8.00 -41.18 -6.14
N ASN A 230 7.31 -40.83 -7.22
CA ASN A 230 6.21 -39.90 -7.12
C ASN A 230 5.17 -40.55 -6.21
N VAL A 231 5.12 -40.18 -4.93
CA VAL A 231 3.86 -40.39 -4.17
C VAL A 231 2.91 -39.27 -4.57
N ILE A 232 2.68 -39.12 -5.88
CA ILE A 232 1.59 -38.31 -6.40
C ILE A 232 0.35 -39.08 -6.01
N GLU A 233 -0.44 -38.50 -5.11
CA GLU A 233 -1.91 -38.57 -4.90
C GLU A 233 -2.66 -39.93 -4.96
N LYS A 234 -2.10 -40.98 -5.55
CA LYS A 234 -2.57 -42.35 -5.76
C LYS A 234 -1.42 -43.39 -5.79
N GLU A 235 -0.24 -43.10 -5.21
CA GLU A 235 0.92 -44.02 -5.14
C GLU A 235 1.60 -44.38 -6.49
N GLU A 236 1.62 -43.46 -7.46
CA GLU A 236 2.23 -43.71 -8.78
C GLU A 236 3.76 -43.51 -8.81
N SER A 237 4.55 -44.57 -8.57
CA SER A 237 6.01 -44.48 -8.70
C SER A 237 6.50 -44.66 -10.15
N PHE A 238 7.47 -43.86 -10.58
CA PHE A 238 8.10 -43.99 -11.90
C PHE A 238 9.57 -44.39 -11.76
N HIS A 239 10.02 -45.33 -12.59
CA HIS A 239 11.42 -45.70 -12.62
C HIS A 239 12.20 -44.67 -13.44
N THR A 240 13.14 -43.99 -12.79
CA THR A 240 14.19 -43.25 -13.48
C THR A 240 15.39 -44.15 -13.71
N PRO A 241 16.26 -43.82 -14.70
CA PRO A 241 17.54 -44.49 -14.85
C PRO A 241 18.25 -44.54 -13.49
N THR A 242 18.64 -45.74 -13.07
CA THR A 242 19.14 -45.98 -11.71
C THR A 242 20.33 -45.07 -11.44
N THR A 243 20.19 -44.16 -10.49
CA THR A 243 21.28 -43.24 -10.12
C THR A 243 21.70 -43.51 -8.69
N TYR A 244 22.86 -44.13 -8.50
CA TYR A 244 23.49 -44.17 -7.19
C TYR A 244 23.81 -42.75 -6.73
N TRP A 245 23.54 -42.45 -5.46
CA TRP A 245 23.87 -41.17 -4.87
C TRP A 245 25.28 -41.19 -4.33
N ASN A 246 26.08 -40.24 -4.84
CA ASN A 246 27.45 -40.06 -4.43
C ASN A 246 27.58 -38.79 -3.62
N ASP A 247 28.66 -38.74 -2.87
CA ASP A 247 29.06 -37.55 -2.15
C ASP A 247 29.25 -36.38 -3.13
N ASN A 248 28.87 -35.18 -2.71
CA ASN A 248 28.94 -33.92 -3.48
C ASN A 248 28.04 -33.83 -4.72
N TYR A 249 27.08 -34.73 -4.89
CA TYR A 249 26.06 -34.55 -5.93
C TYR A 249 25.19 -33.33 -5.65
N ILE A 250 24.86 -32.62 -6.73
CA ILE A 250 23.94 -31.49 -6.70
C ILE A 250 22.62 -31.98 -7.29
N LEU A 251 21.56 -31.95 -6.49
CA LEU A 251 20.21 -32.29 -6.92
C LEU A 251 19.36 -31.03 -6.89
N GLY A 252 18.65 -30.77 -7.97
CA GLY A 252 17.70 -29.65 -8.01
C GLY A 252 16.30 -30.09 -8.39
N CYS A 253 15.34 -29.32 -7.92
CA CYS A 253 13.93 -29.54 -8.15
C CYS A 253 13.32 -28.22 -8.63
N GLY A 254 12.69 -28.27 -9.81
CA GLY A 254 12.02 -27.13 -10.41
C GLY A 254 10.52 -27.35 -10.49
N LEU A 255 9.75 -26.31 -10.18
CA LEU A 255 8.31 -26.24 -10.36
C LEU A 255 8.00 -25.20 -11.42
N VAL A 256 7.21 -25.56 -12.42
CA VAL A 256 6.81 -24.67 -13.50
C VAL A 256 5.30 -24.51 -13.48
N TYR A 257 4.84 -23.28 -13.31
CA TYR A 257 3.44 -22.91 -13.47
C TYR A 257 3.15 -22.43 -14.89
N PRO A 258 2.03 -22.85 -15.49
CA PRO A 258 1.58 -22.29 -16.76
C PRO A 258 1.12 -20.84 -16.60
N PRO A 259 1.10 -20.05 -17.69
CA PRO A 259 0.49 -18.72 -17.71
C PRO A 259 -0.98 -18.73 -17.24
N ASN A 260 -1.44 -17.63 -16.62
CA ASN A 260 -2.81 -17.54 -16.11
C ASN A 260 -3.89 -17.59 -17.22
N ASN A 261 -3.54 -17.22 -18.46
CA ASN A 261 -4.44 -17.31 -19.62
C ASN A 261 -4.56 -18.74 -20.19
N LYS A 262 -3.73 -19.69 -19.73
CA LYS A 262 -3.76 -21.10 -20.14
C LYS A 262 -4.40 -21.98 -19.05
N MET A 263 -5.67 -21.72 -18.74
CA MET A 263 -6.39 -22.38 -17.64
C MET A 263 -6.46 -23.92 -17.75
N ASN A 264 -6.31 -24.48 -18.95
CA ASN A 264 -6.35 -25.92 -19.20
C ASN A 264 -4.98 -26.62 -19.04
N GLU A 265 -3.91 -25.86 -18.83
CA GLU A 265 -2.59 -26.42 -18.56
C GLU A 265 -2.37 -26.58 -17.05
N PHE A 266 -1.62 -27.61 -16.68
CA PHE A 266 -1.28 -27.89 -15.28
C PHE A 266 0.18 -27.58 -15.00
N PRO A 267 0.52 -27.24 -13.75
CA PRO A 267 1.91 -27.12 -13.35
C PRO A 267 2.64 -28.46 -13.52
N TYR A 268 3.96 -28.41 -13.65
CA TYR A 268 4.77 -29.61 -13.65
C TYR A 268 6.05 -29.43 -12.84
N ILE A 269 6.60 -30.56 -12.41
CA ILE A 269 7.88 -30.62 -11.71
C ILE A 269 8.91 -31.28 -12.60
N PHE A 270 10.14 -30.80 -12.58
CA PHE A 270 11.27 -31.50 -13.17
C PHE A 270 12.42 -31.58 -12.18
N LEU A 271 13.29 -32.55 -12.44
CA LEU A 271 14.46 -32.80 -11.63
C LEU A 271 15.73 -32.51 -12.38
N THR A 272 16.76 -32.19 -11.63
CA THR A 272 18.12 -32.05 -12.16
C THR A 272 19.13 -32.75 -11.28
N LYS A 273 20.19 -33.25 -11.89
CA LYS A 273 21.38 -33.77 -11.22
C LYS A 273 22.62 -33.19 -11.88
N ASN A 274 23.48 -32.59 -11.07
CA ASN A 274 24.70 -31.91 -11.51
C ASN A 274 24.43 -30.93 -12.66
N GLY A 275 23.31 -30.22 -12.59
CA GLY A 275 22.89 -29.22 -13.57
C GLY A 275 22.27 -29.76 -14.86
N LYS A 276 21.96 -31.05 -14.95
CA LYS A 276 21.25 -31.64 -16.11
C LYS A 276 19.91 -32.19 -15.69
N GLN A 277 18.87 -31.95 -16.49
CA GLN A 277 17.54 -32.53 -16.24
C GLN A 277 17.61 -34.06 -16.26
N ILE A 278 16.91 -34.73 -15.34
CA ILE A 278 16.76 -36.18 -15.31
C ILE A 278 15.32 -36.56 -15.62
N GLY A 279 15.15 -37.46 -16.59
CA GLY A 279 13.84 -38.02 -16.92
C GLY A 279 12.89 -36.99 -17.54
N LYS A 280 11.61 -37.36 -17.57
CA LYS A 280 10.50 -36.53 -18.05
C LYS A 280 10.02 -35.57 -16.97
N GLY A 281 9.24 -34.56 -17.37
CA GLY A 281 8.50 -33.74 -16.43
C GLY A 281 7.44 -34.57 -15.70
N ILE A 282 6.96 -34.06 -14.58
CA ILE A 282 5.90 -34.67 -13.80
C ILE A 282 4.73 -33.71 -13.83
N LEU A 283 3.74 -34.02 -14.65
CA LEU A 283 2.54 -33.22 -14.77
C LEU A 283 1.70 -33.37 -13.49
N LEU A 284 1.34 -32.25 -12.88
CA LEU A 284 0.50 -32.25 -11.70
C LEU A 284 -0.96 -32.39 -12.14
N LYS A 285 -1.77 -33.16 -11.40
CA LYS A 285 -3.18 -33.40 -11.74
C LYS A 285 -4.09 -32.22 -11.40
N ASP A 286 -3.56 -31.29 -10.61
CA ASP A 286 -4.26 -30.15 -10.04
C ASP A 286 -3.37 -28.91 -10.10
N ASN A 287 -4.00 -27.73 -10.23
CA ASN A 287 -3.32 -26.44 -10.31
C ASN A 287 -3.30 -25.73 -8.96
N PHE A 288 -2.58 -26.31 -8.00
CA PHE A 288 -2.55 -25.80 -6.63
C PHE A 288 -1.81 -24.47 -6.50
N GLU A 289 -2.30 -23.61 -5.61
CA GLU A 289 -1.80 -22.25 -5.43
C GLU A 289 -0.42 -22.18 -4.76
N SER A 290 0.01 -23.22 -4.03
CA SER A 290 1.27 -23.14 -3.27
C SER A 290 1.90 -24.50 -2.95
N TYR A 291 3.22 -24.55 -3.06
CA TYR A 291 4.02 -25.71 -2.66
C TYR A 291 5.17 -25.31 -1.73
N LYS A 292 5.31 -25.99 -0.60
CA LYS A 292 6.43 -25.79 0.33
C LYS A 292 7.55 -26.77 0.02
N LEU A 293 8.74 -26.24 -0.17
CA LEU A 293 9.93 -27.04 -0.35
C LEU A 293 10.28 -27.82 0.94
N PHE A 294 10.61 -29.10 0.80
CA PHE A 294 11.25 -29.88 1.83
C PHE A 294 12.41 -30.75 1.32
N VAL A 295 13.26 -31.16 2.28
CA VAL A 295 14.19 -32.28 2.13
C VAL A 295 13.94 -33.31 3.23
N THR A 296 14.14 -34.58 2.92
CA THR A 296 14.23 -35.63 3.93
C THR A 296 15.67 -36.09 4.03
N LEU A 297 16.20 -36.21 5.24
CA LEU A 297 17.59 -36.57 5.51
C LEU A 297 17.64 -37.84 6.37
N GLU A 298 18.41 -38.83 5.91
CA GLU A 298 18.85 -39.99 6.67
C GLU A 298 20.34 -40.15 6.44
N GLY A 299 21.17 -39.69 7.39
CA GLY A 299 22.61 -39.90 7.30
C GLY A 299 23.34 -39.01 6.29
N CYS A 300 22.81 -37.81 6.06
CA CYS A 300 23.44 -36.87 5.15
C CYS A 300 23.24 -35.43 5.62
N SER A 301 24.31 -34.67 5.45
CA SER A 301 24.27 -33.22 5.49
C SER A 301 23.92 -32.70 4.10
N VAL A 302 23.31 -31.52 4.03
CA VAL A 302 23.02 -30.84 2.76
C VAL A 302 23.36 -29.37 2.84
N GLU A 303 23.87 -28.84 1.74
CA GLU A 303 24.01 -27.40 1.52
C GLU A 303 23.01 -26.99 0.45
N ALA A 304 22.03 -26.16 0.80
CA ALA A 304 21.06 -25.65 -0.16
C ALA A 304 21.60 -24.45 -0.92
N ASN A 305 21.12 -24.28 -2.15
CA ASN A 305 21.15 -23.05 -2.90
C ASN A 305 19.71 -22.71 -3.29
N PHE A 306 19.15 -21.68 -2.66
CA PHE A 306 17.82 -21.16 -2.98
C PHE A 306 17.84 -20.05 -4.04
N GLY A 307 19.02 -19.71 -4.58
CA GLY A 307 19.20 -18.59 -5.50
C GLY A 307 19.16 -17.22 -4.81
N ASN A 308 19.44 -17.17 -3.49
CA ASN A 308 19.52 -15.93 -2.72
C ASN A 308 20.50 -14.92 -3.36
N ASN A 309 21.68 -15.42 -3.75
CA ASN A 309 22.72 -14.67 -4.47
C ASN A 309 23.34 -15.52 -5.59
N LEU A 310 22.80 -15.36 -6.81
CA LEU A 310 23.25 -16.10 -7.99
C LEU A 310 24.60 -15.62 -8.56
N GLU A 311 25.08 -14.43 -8.18
CA GLU A 311 26.39 -13.94 -8.62
C GLU A 311 27.52 -14.67 -7.89
N ILE A 312 27.35 -14.89 -6.58
CA ILE A 312 28.34 -15.57 -5.74
C ILE A 312 28.16 -17.09 -5.79
N LYS A 313 26.90 -17.56 -5.82
CA LYS A 313 26.53 -18.97 -5.75
C LYS A 313 25.52 -19.29 -6.87
N PRO A 314 25.95 -19.30 -8.14
CA PRO A 314 25.07 -19.63 -9.26
C PRO A 314 24.55 -21.06 -9.11
N PHE A 315 23.36 -21.31 -9.65
CA PHE A 315 22.88 -22.68 -9.78
C PHE A 315 23.78 -23.49 -10.71
N LYS A 316 23.90 -24.79 -10.45
CA LYS A 316 24.55 -25.69 -11.40
C LYS A 316 23.70 -25.90 -12.65
N TYR A 317 22.38 -25.86 -12.52
CA TYR A 317 21.44 -25.89 -13.63
C TYR A 317 21.34 -24.54 -14.33
N ASP A 318 21.49 -24.55 -15.65
CA ASP A 318 21.35 -23.35 -16.47
C ASP A 318 19.88 -23.11 -16.82
N MET A 319 19.24 -22.22 -16.05
CA MET A 319 17.84 -21.87 -16.21
C MET A 319 17.56 -21.11 -17.51
N SER A 320 18.56 -20.45 -18.11
CA SER A 320 18.36 -19.70 -19.36
C SER A 320 18.07 -20.62 -20.55
N ASN A 321 18.46 -21.89 -20.42
CA ASN A 321 18.25 -22.95 -21.40
C ASN A 321 17.01 -23.82 -21.09
N HIS A 322 16.22 -23.46 -20.07
CA HIS A 322 15.02 -24.22 -19.75
C HIS A 322 13.91 -23.96 -20.77
N LEU A 323 13.46 -25.02 -21.43
CA LEU A 323 12.32 -25.02 -22.34
C LEU A 323 11.14 -25.72 -21.68
N VAL A 324 9.92 -25.30 -21.98
CA VAL A 324 8.71 -26.00 -21.53
C VAL A 324 8.77 -27.44 -22.02
N VAL A 325 8.78 -28.38 -21.07
CA VAL A 325 8.87 -29.80 -21.38
C VAL A 325 7.57 -30.27 -22.05
N THR A 326 7.71 -31.13 -23.06
CA THR A 326 6.58 -31.71 -23.81
C THR A 326 6.33 -33.17 -23.44
N GLU A 327 7.25 -33.78 -22.69
CA GLU A 327 7.16 -35.16 -22.24
C GLU A 327 6.96 -35.21 -20.73
N PHE A 328 5.91 -35.92 -20.32
CA PHE A 328 5.56 -36.14 -18.92
C PHE A 328 5.51 -37.64 -18.59
N TYR A 329 5.72 -37.96 -17.32
CA TYR A 329 5.45 -39.28 -16.75
C TYR A 329 3.96 -39.54 -16.56
#